data_AF-A0A9P1DX75-F1
#
_entry.id   AF-A0A9P1DX75-F1
#
_cell.length_a   1.000
_cell.length_b   1.000
_cell.length_c   1.000
_cell.angle_alpha   90.00
_cell.angle_beta   90.00
_cell.angle_gamma   90.00
#
_symmetry.space_group_name_H-M   'P 1'
#
loop_
_entity.id
_entity.type
_entity.pdbx_description
1 polymer ?
#
loop_
_entity_poly.entity_id
_entity_poly.type
_entity_poly.pdbx_seq_one_letter_code
_entity_poly.pdbx_strand_id
1 'polypeptide(L)'
;MARKTAKMWIRSELLLEVPKARSRRSYSSDSKVVELKALKPFIMKKVQNWAKDYRFHETAPVAQEVLKSRDLLYSGVSTLLHHLPVWACKRLAKFEAHKWIKALLNDILVPVEAVHYAQERSDHEHIPAVVELCLRAGATLPSEYPNSTEPGNRFETADLLDKEMESVAKETLSAYESVRNGVEKLMLVFPAKVCKLCSEVHVVPLGGVNESRHEAHVWQKAVVDDFVPPKIVWYRRPQDPWVLVDEGRDYYGHAPAVIDMCVKAGAAAPYKYISMMKDNGLSAPL
;
A
#
# COMPACT_ATOMS: atom_id res chain seq x y z
N MET A 1 -43.08 -46.64 20.92
CA MET A 1 -42.16 -46.51 19.77
C MET A 1 -40.91 -45.80 20.28
N ALA A 2 -39.90 -46.55 20.73
CA ALA A 2 -38.75 -46.96 19.91
C ALA A 2 -37.98 -45.72 19.41
N ARG A 3 -36.92 -45.30 20.13
CA ARG A 3 -35.51 -45.79 20.02
C ARG A 3 -34.74 -45.10 18.88
N LYS A 4 -33.72 -44.31 19.28
CA LYS A 4 -32.28 -44.42 18.92
C LYS A 4 -31.88 -43.28 17.95
N THR A 5 -30.75 -42.59 18.08
CA THR A 5 -29.48 -42.96 18.72
C THR A 5 -28.64 -41.70 18.95
N ALA A 6 -28.23 -41.47 20.21
CA ALA A 6 -26.95 -40.86 20.51
C ALA A 6 -25.85 -41.93 20.41
N LYS A 7 -24.60 -41.47 20.23
CA LYS A 7 -23.31 -42.17 20.37
C LYS A 7 -22.74 -42.79 19.08
N MET A 8 -21.64 -42.18 18.65
CA MET A 8 -20.51 -42.73 17.89
C MET A 8 -19.67 -41.49 17.51
N TRP A 9 -18.55 -41.12 18.11
CA TRP A 9 -17.44 -41.93 18.60
C TRP A 9 -16.69 -41.22 19.74
N ILE A 10 -16.86 -41.73 20.96
CA ILE A 10 -15.79 -41.82 21.96
C ILE A 10 -15.49 -43.31 22.08
N ARG A 11 -14.37 -43.76 21.52
CA ARG A 11 -13.54 -44.87 22.02
C ARG A 11 -12.34 -45.07 21.12
N SER A 12 -11.21 -44.53 21.55
CA SER A 12 -9.89 -45.10 21.27
C SER A 12 -9.05 -44.94 22.52
N GLU A 13 -9.57 -45.47 23.63
CA GLU A 13 -8.84 -45.72 24.85
C GLU A 13 -9.26 -47.12 25.30
N LEU A 14 -8.53 -48.16 24.83
CA LEU A 14 -8.42 -49.51 25.41
C LEU A 14 -7.59 -50.44 24.50
N LEU A 15 -6.31 -50.14 24.38
CA LEU A 15 -5.20 -51.10 24.33
C LEU A 15 -4.07 -50.30 25.00
N LEU A 16 -3.79 -50.45 26.29
CA LEU A 16 -3.10 -51.60 26.86
C LEU A 16 -3.35 -51.59 28.38
N GLU A 17 -3.97 -52.63 28.91
CA GLU A 17 -3.71 -53.03 30.29
C GLU A 17 -2.34 -53.69 30.35
N VAL A 18 -1.39 -53.08 31.07
CA VAL A 18 -0.38 -53.77 31.90
C VAL A 18 0.03 -52.81 33.04
N PRO A 19 0.53 -53.29 34.19
CA PRO A 19 -0.21 -53.62 35.40
C PRO A 19 0.01 -52.58 36.52
N LYS A 20 -0.80 -52.68 37.59
CA LYS A 20 -0.48 -52.07 38.88
C LYS A 20 0.90 -52.55 39.36
N ALA A 21 1.90 -51.69 39.28
CA ALA A 21 3.12 -51.79 40.06
C ALA A 21 3.33 -50.50 40.87
N ARG A 22 3.50 -50.70 42.18
CA ARG A 22 3.76 -49.72 43.22
C ARG A 22 4.83 -48.69 42.84
N SER A 23 4.45 -47.42 42.82
CA SER A 23 5.16 -46.34 43.50
C SER A 23 4.31 -45.07 43.46
N ARG A 24 3.67 -44.72 44.59
CA ARG A 24 3.09 -43.38 44.75
C ARG A 24 4.25 -42.39 44.84
N ARG A 25 4.61 -41.74 43.73
CA ARG A 25 5.18 -40.40 43.83
C ARG A 25 4.02 -39.44 44.01
N SER A 26 3.72 -39.13 45.26
CA SER A 26 2.89 -37.98 45.62
C SER A 26 3.59 -36.72 45.13
N TYR A 27 3.10 -36.12 44.04
CA TYR A 27 3.35 -34.70 43.83
C TYR A 27 2.56 -33.96 44.90
N SER A 28 3.28 -33.28 45.78
CA SER A 28 2.70 -32.30 46.70
C SER A 28 1.83 -31.35 45.88
N SER A 29 0.56 -31.22 46.24
CA SER A 29 -0.31 -30.16 45.75
C SER A 29 0.09 -28.86 46.45
N ASP A 30 1.29 -28.39 46.14
CA ASP A 30 1.72 -27.03 46.40
C ASP A 30 2.08 -26.40 45.07
N SER A 31 1.15 -26.50 44.11
CA SER A 31 1.21 -25.62 42.96
C SER A 31 0.91 -24.24 43.49
N LYS A 32 1.97 -23.47 43.80
CA LYS A 32 1.90 -22.01 43.78
C LYS A 32 1.04 -21.69 42.57
N VAL A 33 -0.17 -21.20 42.81
CA VAL A 33 -1.07 -20.73 41.75
C VAL A 33 -0.26 -19.64 41.09
N VAL A 34 0.43 -19.99 40.01
CA VAL A 34 1.19 -19.04 39.22
C VAL A 34 0.14 -18.07 38.75
N GLU A 35 0.15 -16.86 39.31
CA GLU A 35 -0.79 -15.82 38.92
C GLU A 35 -0.55 -15.55 37.43
N LEU A 36 -1.36 -16.18 36.58
CA LEU A 36 -1.34 -15.99 35.14
C LEU A 36 -1.47 -14.50 34.80
N LYS A 37 -2.09 -13.70 35.67
CA LYS A 37 -2.14 -12.24 35.62
C LYS A 37 -0.77 -11.58 35.74
N ALA A 38 0.09 -12.04 36.64
CA ALA A 38 1.45 -11.53 36.83
C ALA A 38 2.40 -11.94 35.69
N LEU A 39 2.18 -13.11 35.09
CA LEU A 39 2.94 -13.57 33.93
C LEU A 39 2.45 -13.01 32.59
N LYS A 40 1.19 -12.60 32.49
CA LYS A 40 0.60 -12.02 31.27
C LYS A 40 1.45 -10.91 30.63
N PRO A 41 1.94 -9.89 31.37
CA PRO A 41 2.81 -8.87 30.77
C PRO A 41 4.15 -9.41 30.30
N PHE A 42 4.74 -10.41 30.98
CA PHE A 42 5.99 -11.04 30.56
C PHE A 42 5.81 -11.92 29.32
N ILE A 43 4.71 -12.68 29.25
CA ILE A 43 4.35 -13.51 28.09
C ILE A 43 4.03 -12.61 26.90
N MET A 44 3.25 -11.53 27.08
CA MET A 44 3.00 -10.58 26.00
C MET A 44 4.28 -9.89 25.55
N LYS A 45 5.14 -9.47 26.47
CA LYS A 45 6.44 -8.88 26.12
C LYS A 45 7.34 -9.87 25.36
N LYS A 46 7.34 -11.15 25.74
CA LYS A 46 8.06 -12.21 25.01
C LYS A 46 7.47 -12.49 23.63
N VAL A 47 6.15 -12.64 23.53
CA VAL A 47 5.43 -12.83 22.26
C VAL A 47 5.64 -11.63 21.36
N GLN A 48 5.64 -10.42 21.90
CA GLN A 48 5.84 -9.19 21.16
C GLN A 48 7.31 -8.99 20.74
N ASN A 49 8.27 -9.43 21.56
CA ASN A 49 9.68 -9.44 21.17
C ASN A 49 9.96 -10.53 20.11
N TRP A 50 9.43 -11.74 20.27
CA TRP A 50 9.55 -12.81 19.26
C TRP A 50 8.82 -12.47 17.96
N ALA A 51 7.63 -11.85 18.04
CA ALA A 51 6.90 -11.37 16.88
C ALA A 51 7.51 -10.13 16.25
N LYS A 52 8.39 -9.41 16.94
CA LYS A 52 9.26 -8.40 16.31
C LYS A 52 10.36 -9.11 15.54
N ASP A 53 11.16 -9.94 16.21
CA ASP A 53 12.35 -10.59 15.62
C ASP A 53 12.03 -11.53 14.45
N TYR A 54 10.95 -12.32 14.51
CA TYR A 54 10.56 -13.26 13.46
C TYR A 54 9.86 -12.57 12.26
N ARG A 55 9.13 -11.48 12.50
CA ARG A 55 8.28 -10.81 11.50
C ARG A 55 9.06 -9.84 10.62
N PHE A 56 10.09 -9.18 11.17
CA PHE A 56 10.95 -8.28 10.38
C PHE A 56 11.73 -9.01 9.29
N HIS A 57 12.16 -10.26 9.53
CA HIS A 57 12.91 -11.01 8.51
C HIS A 57 12.09 -11.28 7.24
N GLU A 58 10.78 -11.50 7.37
CA GLU A 58 9.90 -11.75 6.23
C GLU A 58 9.36 -10.47 5.59
N THR A 59 9.13 -9.41 6.37
CA THR A 59 8.48 -8.17 5.87
C THR A 59 9.46 -7.10 5.41
N ALA A 60 10.67 -7.07 5.97
CA ALA A 60 11.69 -6.08 5.60
C ALA A 60 12.09 -6.17 4.12
N PRO A 61 12.25 -7.35 3.48
CA PRO A 61 12.54 -7.43 2.06
C PRO A 61 11.43 -6.81 1.20
N VAL A 62 10.16 -7.07 1.54
CA VAL A 62 9.01 -6.48 0.84
C VAL A 62 9.00 -4.97 1.00
N ALA A 63 9.25 -4.47 2.22
CA ALA A 63 9.32 -3.05 2.49
C ALA A 63 10.49 -2.36 1.76
N GLN A 64 11.64 -3.02 1.64
CA GLN A 64 12.77 -2.51 0.88
C GLN A 64 12.46 -2.44 -0.62
N GLU A 65 11.76 -3.44 -1.16
CA GLU A 65 11.30 -3.45 -2.55
C GLU A 65 10.28 -2.34 -2.82
N VAL A 66 9.37 -2.06 -1.88
CA VAL A 66 8.41 -0.95 -1.98
C VAL A 66 9.14 0.39 -2.06
N LEU A 67 10.14 0.63 -1.21
CA LEU A 67 10.92 1.88 -1.24
C LEU A 67 11.67 2.03 -2.56
N LYS A 68 12.36 0.98 -3.03
CA LYS A 68 13.06 1.01 -4.32
C LYS A 68 12.10 1.26 -5.49
N SER A 69 10.97 0.57 -5.51
CA SER A 69 9.94 0.76 -6.54
C SER A 69 9.36 2.17 -6.48
N ARG A 70 9.20 2.74 -5.29
CA ARG A 70 8.75 4.12 -5.11
C ARG A 70 9.73 5.11 -5.73
N ASP A 71 11.03 4.91 -5.55
CA ASP A 71 12.03 5.81 -6.13
C ASP A 71 12.03 5.74 -7.67
N LEU A 72 11.93 4.53 -8.23
CA LEU A 72 11.78 4.33 -9.69
C LEU A 72 10.49 4.97 -10.21
N LEU A 73 9.38 4.84 -9.48
CA LEU A 73 8.11 5.47 -9.84
C LEU A 73 8.23 7.01 -9.89
N TYR A 74 8.81 7.62 -8.85
CA TYR A 74 8.97 9.08 -8.79
C TYR A 74 9.91 9.59 -9.89
N SER A 75 11.05 8.91 -10.10
CA SER A 75 11.99 9.23 -11.18
C SER A 75 11.34 9.11 -12.55
N GLY A 76 10.67 8.00 -12.82
CA GLY A 76 9.99 7.74 -14.08
C GLY A 76 8.87 8.74 -14.39
N VAL A 77 8.01 9.04 -13.41
CA VAL A 77 6.97 10.07 -13.59
C VAL A 77 7.58 11.45 -13.84
N SER A 78 8.66 11.79 -13.13
CA SER A 78 9.39 13.04 -13.35
C SER A 78 9.91 13.11 -14.79
N THR A 79 10.60 12.07 -15.28
CA THR A 79 11.11 12.00 -16.65
C THR A 79 9.97 12.14 -17.66
N LEU A 80 8.89 11.37 -17.52
CA LEU A 80 7.75 11.43 -18.45
C LEU A 80 7.10 12.83 -18.50
N LEU A 81 7.01 13.53 -17.36
CA LEU A 81 6.49 14.91 -17.27
C LEU A 81 7.35 15.94 -18.03
N HIS A 82 8.64 15.67 -18.27
CA HIS A 82 9.49 16.57 -19.05
C HIS A 82 9.17 16.48 -20.56
N HIS A 83 8.72 15.31 -21.03
CA HIS A 83 8.48 15.04 -22.45
C HIS A 83 6.99 15.07 -22.83
N LEU A 84 6.07 14.83 -21.89
CA LEU A 84 4.62 14.83 -22.13
C LEU A 84 3.96 16.12 -21.62
N PRO A 85 3.15 16.81 -22.43
CA PRO A 85 2.41 17.98 -21.98
C PRO A 85 1.22 17.56 -21.11
N VAL A 86 1.42 17.54 -19.79
CA VAL A 86 0.37 17.25 -18.81
C VAL A 86 -0.07 18.55 -18.12
N TRP A 87 -1.39 18.76 -18.02
CA TRP A 87 -1.98 19.91 -17.37
C TRP A 87 -2.80 19.47 -16.15
N ALA A 88 -2.67 20.22 -15.06
CA ALA A 88 -3.43 20.02 -13.84
C ALA A 88 -4.39 21.20 -13.62
N CYS A 89 -5.60 20.90 -13.19
CA CYS A 89 -6.58 21.91 -12.80
C CYS A 89 -6.44 22.22 -11.31
N LYS A 90 -6.07 23.45 -10.98
CA LYS A 90 -6.15 23.97 -9.61
C LYS A 90 -7.48 24.70 -9.42
N ARG A 91 -8.31 24.18 -8.52
CA ARG A 91 -9.57 24.81 -8.12
C ARG A 91 -9.35 25.55 -6.81
N LEU A 92 -9.40 26.87 -6.85
CA LEU A 92 -9.21 27.73 -5.68
C LEU A 92 -10.51 27.91 -4.88
N ALA A 93 -11.68 27.86 -5.55
CA ALA A 93 -12.99 27.89 -4.90
C ALA A 93 -14.06 27.12 -5.70
N LYS A 94 -15.20 26.81 -5.05
CA LYS A 94 -16.29 26.00 -5.63
C LYS A 94 -16.95 26.64 -6.86
N PHE A 95 -16.77 27.94 -7.11
CA PHE A 95 -17.43 28.67 -8.21
C PHE A 95 -16.46 29.46 -9.10
N GLU A 96 -15.15 29.30 -8.91
CA GLU A 96 -14.16 29.98 -9.74
C GLU A 96 -13.84 29.14 -10.99
N ALA A 97 -13.50 29.82 -12.08
CA ALA A 97 -13.06 29.18 -13.31
C ALA A 97 -11.84 28.26 -13.04
N HIS A 98 -11.78 27.15 -13.75
CA HIS A 98 -10.67 26.21 -13.63
C HIS A 98 -9.37 26.87 -14.11
N LYS A 99 -8.38 26.98 -13.22
CA LYS A 99 -7.04 27.42 -13.59
C LYS A 99 -6.19 26.22 -13.97
N TRP A 100 -5.81 26.17 -15.24
CA TRP A 100 -4.92 25.14 -15.76
C TRP A 100 -3.47 25.56 -15.58
N ILE A 101 -2.66 24.66 -15.02
CA ILE A 101 -1.21 24.82 -14.86
C ILE A 101 -0.50 23.62 -15.47
N LYS A 102 0.78 23.77 -15.82
CA LYS A 102 1.62 22.61 -16.12
C LYS A 102 1.65 21.71 -14.88
N ALA A 103 1.33 20.43 -15.07
CA ALA A 103 1.27 19.48 -13.96
C ALA A 103 2.65 19.28 -13.34
N LEU A 104 2.67 19.18 -12.01
CA LEU A 104 3.83 18.81 -11.22
C LEU A 104 3.75 17.34 -10.80
N LEU A 105 4.85 16.81 -10.27
CA LEU A 105 4.91 15.45 -9.76
C LEU A 105 3.76 15.14 -8.78
N ASN A 106 3.49 16.06 -7.84
CA ASN A 106 2.44 15.90 -6.83
C ASN A 106 1.01 16.01 -7.39
N ASP A 107 0.83 16.54 -8.60
CA ASP A 107 -0.47 16.56 -9.28
C ASP A 107 -0.81 15.18 -9.88
N ILE A 108 0.20 14.32 -10.09
CA ILE A 108 0.09 12.94 -10.56
C ILE A 108 0.19 11.95 -9.38
N LEU A 109 1.27 12.04 -8.60
CA LEU A 109 1.55 11.22 -7.42
C LEU A 109 1.15 11.98 -6.16
N VAL A 110 -0.07 11.76 -5.68
CA VAL A 110 -0.60 12.49 -4.52
C VAL A 110 0.20 12.12 -3.27
N PRO A 111 0.92 13.06 -2.63
CA PRO A 111 1.61 12.79 -1.38
C PRO A 111 0.59 12.54 -0.28
N VAL A 112 0.82 11.48 0.51
CA VAL A 112 0.06 11.22 1.73
C VAL A 112 1.04 11.17 2.88
N GLU A 113 0.74 11.94 3.92
CA GLU A 113 1.56 12.06 5.11
C GLU A 113 1.07 11.11 6.21
N ALA A 114 2.02 10.62 6.99
CA ALA A 114 1.81 9.92 8.23
C ALA A 114 2.64 10.55 9.34
N VAL A 115 2.12 10.47 10.57
CA VAL A 115 2.84 10.93 11.75
C VAL A 115 3.90 9.91 12.12
N HIS A 116 5.17 10.31 12.06
CA HIS A 116 6.29 9.49 12.49
C HIS A 116 6.41 9.50 14.02
N TYR A 117 6.10 8.37 14.66
CA TYR A 117 6.34 8.20 16.09
C TYR A 117 7.71 7.60 16.33
N ALA A 118 8.72 8.46 16.49
CA ALA A 118 10.02 8.08 17.05
C ALA A 118 9.86 7.92 18.57
N GLN A 119 10.35 6.79 19.11
CA GLN A 119 10.12 6.41 20.51
C GLN A 119 10.80 7.33 21.54
N GLU A 120 11.61 8.29 21.10
CA GLU A 120 12.51 9.10 21.95
C GLU A 120 12.41 10.63 21.76
N ARG A 121 11.48 11.17 20.94
CA ARG A 121 11.31 12.63 20.76
C ARG A 121 9.84 13.06 20.83
N SER A 122 9.60 14.21 21.46
CA SER A 122 8.26 14.79 21.69
C SER A 122 7.70 15.53 20.46
N ASP A 123 8.50 15.71 19.41
CA ASP A 123 8.09 16.38 18.18
C ASP A 123 7.67 15.35 17.14
N HIS A 124 6.42 15.48 16.68
CA HIS A 124 5.82 14.62 15.67
C HIS A 124 6.21 15.15 14.28
N GLU A 125 7.15 14.48 13.63
CA GLU A 125 7.51 14.77 12.24
C GLU A 125 6.54 14.06 11.30
N HIS A 126 6.12 14.75 10.24
CA HIS A 126 5.32 14.15 9.18
C HIS A 126 6.27 13.58 8.12
N ILE A 127 6.07 12.31 7.76
CA ILE A 127 6.79 11.65 6.68
C ILE A 127 5.80 10.99 5.72
N PRO A 128 6.19 10.65 4.48
CA PRO A 128 5.29 9.97 3.56
C PRO A 128 4.77 8.66 4.15
N ALA A 129 3.47 8.42 4.07
CA ALA A 129 2.80 7.28 4.71
C ALA A 129 3.36 5.93 4.26
N VAL A 130 3.74 5.81 2.99
CA VAL A 130 4.42 4.61 2.46
C VAL A 130 5.78 4.39 3.14
N VAL A 131 6.51 5.46 3.42
CA VAL A 131 7.82 5.39 4.10
C VAL A 131 7.62 4.97 5.55
N GLU A 132 6.67 5.58 6.27
CA GLU A 132 6.33 5.16 7.64
C GLU A 132 5.97 3.66 7.68
N LEU A 133 5.12 3.20 6.77
CA LEU A 133 4.75 1.79 6.68
C LEU A 133 5.96 0.88 6.47
N CYS A 134 6.88 1.27 5.58
CA CYS A 134 8.09 0.50 5.29
C CYS A 134 9.07 0.48 6.46
N LEU A 135 9.27 1.61 7.15
CA LEU A 135 10.08 1.69 8.36
C LEU A 135 9.51 0.79 9.46
N ARG A 136 8.19 0.81 9.67
CA ARG A 136 7.50 -0.09 10.61
C ARG A 136 7.63 -1.56 10.23
N ALA A 137 7.83 -1.85 8.95
CA ALA A 137 8.08 -3.19 8.43
C ALA A 137 9.56 -3.61 8.46
N GLY A 138 10.46 -2.77 8.98
CA GLY A 138 11.88 -3.06 9.16
C GLY A 138 12.76 -2.67 7.97
N ALA A 139 12.26 -1.87 7.02
CA ALA A 139 13.11 -1.32 5.96
C ALA A 139 14.09 -0.29 6.53
N THR A 140 15.25 -0.19 5.90
CA THR A 140 16.24 0.86 6.16
C THR A 140 16.24 1.84 5.00
N LEU A 141 16.24 3.14 5.30
CA LEU A 141 16.40 4.16 4.27
C LEU A 141 17.80 4.06 3.65
N PRO A 142 17.94 4.19 2.32
CA PRO A 142 19.26 4.28 1.69
C PRO A 142 20.01 5.51 2.23
N SER A 143 21.27 5.34 2.65
CA SER A 143 22.06 6.45 3.21
C SER A 143 22.56 7.43 2.16
N GLU A 144 22.69 7.02 0.91
CA GLU A 144 23.24 7.84 -0.18
C GLU A 144 22.58 7.47 -1.51
N TYR A 145 22.10 8.48 -2.23
CA TYR A 145 21.71 8.32 -3.63
C TYR A 145 22.97 8.18 -4.47
N PRO A 146 23.09 7.19 -5.38
CA PRO A 146 24.11 7.26 -6.41
C PRO A 146 23.84 8.53 -7.23
N ASN A 147 24.82 9.44 -7.24
CA ASN A 147 24.75 10.72 -7.93
C ASN A 147 24.22 10.53 -9.35
N SER A 148 23.16 11.26 -9.67
CA SER A 148 22.56 11.37 -10.99
C SER A 148 23.68 11.65 -12.01
N THR A 149 23.93 10.70 -12.90
CA THR A 149 24.81 10.95 -14.04
C THR A 149 24.01 11.82 -15.01
N GLU A 150 24.40 13.08 -15.15
CA GLU A 150 23.86 14.04 -16.11
C GLU A 150 23.75 13.39 -17.51
N PRO A 151 22.62 13.51 -18.23
CA PRO A 151 22.52 12.98 -19.58
C PRO A 151 23.43 13.79 -20.50
N GLY A 152 24.51 13.17 -20.96
CA GLY A 152 25.38 13.72 -21.99
C GLY A 152 24.60 13.92 -23.28
N ASN A 153 24.52 15.19 -23.70
CA ASN A 153 23.84 15.68 -24.90
C ASN A 153 24.25 14.86 -26.15
N ARG A 154 23.38 13.96 -26.60
CA ARG A 154 23.50 13.26 -27.89
C ARG A 154 22.32 13.66 -28.77
N PHE A 155 22.61 13.97 -30.02
CA PHE A 155 21.61 14.21 -31.04
C PHE A 155 20.84 12.90 -31.28
N GLU A 156 19.68 12.76 -30.65
CA GLU A 156 18.79 11.61 -30.81
C GLU A 156 17.80 11.83 -31.95
N THR A 157 17.74 10.86 -32.85
CA THR A 157 16.67 10.74 -33.84
C THR A 157 15.35 10.42 -33.12
N ALA A 158 14.21 10.96 -33.60
CA ALA A 158 12.90 10.79 -32.97
C ALA A 158 12.55 9.33 -32.60
N ASP A 159 12.93 8.36 -33.44
CA ASP A 159 12.71 6.92 -33.20
C ASP A 159 13.46 6.35 -31.98
N LEU A 160 14.59 6.95 -31.59
CA LEU A 160 15.34 6.54 -30.40
C LEU A 160 14.69 7.11 -29.14
N LEU A 161 14.27 8.37 -29.20
CA LEU A 161 13.55 9.04 -28.12
C LEU A 161 12.23 8.33 -27.80
N ASP A 162 11.47 7.91 -28.81
CA ASP A 162 10.21 7.19 -28.62
C ASP A 162 10.42 5.83 -27.93
N LYS A 163 11.49 5.10 -28.28
CA LYS A 163 11.83 3.81 -27.64
C LYS A 163 12.32 3.98 -26.21
N GLU A 164 13.08 5.04 -25.94
CA GLU A 164 13.53 5.38 -24.60
C GLU A 164 12.34 5.75 -23.70
N MET A 165 11.42 6.57 -24.22
CA MET A 165 10.18 6.92 -23.54
C MET A 165 9.29 5.70 -23.25
N GLU A 166 9.18 4.77 -24.21
CA GLU A 166 8.47 3.51 -24.02
C GLU A 166 9.12 2.66 -22.91
N SER A 167 10.45 2.60 -22.87
CA SER A 167 11.19 1.88 -21.83
C SER A 167 10.95 2.49 -20.44
N VAL A 168 11.09 3.82 -20.32
CA VAL A 168 10.82 4.56 -19.07
C VAL A 168 9.37 4.34 -18.64
N ALA A 169 8.41 4.39 -19.57
CA ALA A 169 7.01 4.17 -19.27
C ALA A 169 6.71 2.76 -18.76
N LYS A 170 7.33 1.73 -19.35
CA LYS A 170 7.18 0.34 -18.88
C LYS A 170 7.73 0.16 -17.47
N GLU A 171 8.90 0.71 -17.19
CA GLU A 171 9.51 0.65 -15.85
C GLU A 171 8.68 1.42 -14.83
N THR A 172 8.25 2.63 -15.17
CA THR A 172 7.38 3.48 -14.31
C THR A 172 6.07 2.76 -13.97
N LEU A 173 5.46 2.12 -14.96
CA LEU A 173 4.21 1.38 -14.77
C LEU A 173 4.43 0.17 -13.85
N SER A 174 5.48 -0.61 -14.08
CA SER A 174 5.84 -1.75 -13.24
C SER A 174 6.09 -1.31 -11.79
N ALA A 175 6.84 -0.22 -11.62
CA ALA A 175 7.12 0.38 -10.32
C ALA A 175 5.83 0.83 -9.60
N TYR A 176 4.88 1.45 -10.31
CA TYR A 176 3.57 1.82 -9.76
C TYR A 176 2.81 0.61 -9.22
N GLU A 177 2.78 -0.49 -9.96
CA GLU A 177 2.12 -1.71 -9.52
C GLU A 177 2.84 -2.38 -8.33
N SER A 178 4.17 -2.42 -8.36
CA SER A 178 4.99 -2.97 -7.28
C SER A 178 4.80 -2.21 -5.97
N VAL A 179 4.75 -0.88 -6.00
CA VAL A 179 4.45 -0.07 -4.80
C VAL A 179 3.08 -0.43 -4.24
N ARG A 180 2.04 -0.43 -5.07
CA ARG A 180 0.66 -0.71 -4.61
C ARG A 180 0.52 -2.13 -4.05
N ASN A 181 1.06 -3.12 -4.75
CA ASN A 181 1.02 -4.52 -4.32
C ASN A 181 1.82 -4.75 -3.03
N GLY A 182 2.99 -4.12 -2.91
CA GLY A 182 3.82 -4.24 -1.72
C GLY A 182 3.19 -3.56 -0.50
N VAL A 183 2.60 -2.37 -0.67
CA VAL A 183 1.80 -1.71 0.37
C VAL A 183 0.64 -2.61 0.81
N GLU A 184 -0.10 -3.20 -0.13
CA GLU A 184 -1.20 -4.12 0.18
C GLU A 184 -0.73 -5.32 1.03
N LYS A 185 0.39 -5.94 0.66
CA LYS A 185 1.01 -7.04 1.43
C LYS A 185 1.41 -6.60 2.83
N LEU A 186 2.04 -5.43 2.97
CA LEU A 186 2.46 -4.90 4.27
C LEU A 186 1.24 -4.58 5.15
N MET A 187 0.14 -4.09 4.60
CA MET A 187 -1.09 -3.79 5.34
C MET A 187 -1.77 -5.03 5.95
N LEU A 188 -1.51 -6.24 5.42
CA LEU A 188 -1.96 -7.49 6.06
C LEU A 188 -1.31 -7.70 7.44
N VAL A 189 -0.12 -7.11 7.61
CA VAL A 189 0.75 -7.30 8.75
C VAL A 189 0.74 -6.07 9.66
N PHE A 190 0.64 -4.87 9.09
CA PHE A 190 0.68 -3.60 9.79
C PHE A 190 -0.65 -2.87 9.56
N PRO A 191 -1.64 -3.04 10.47
CA PRO A 191 -2.91 -2.34 10.36
C PRO A 191 -2.69 -0.83 10.37
N ALA A 192 -3.44 -0.12 9.54
CA ALA A 192 -3.39 1.33 9.48
C ALA A 192 -4.79 1.93 9.52
N LYS A 193 -4.85 3.19 9.94
CA LYS A 193 -6.06 4.01 9.96
C LYS A 193 -5.83 5.29 9.19
N VAL A 194 -6.88 5.82 8.58
CA VAL A 194 -6.85 7.12 7.91
C VAL A 194 -7.90 8.03 8.55
N CYS A 195 -7.59 9.32 8.66
CA CYS A 195 -8.56 10.33 9.05
C CYS A 195 -9.41 10.74 7.85
N LYS A 196 -10.74 10.67 7.97
CA LYS A 196 -11.67 11.05 6.89
C LYS A 196 -11.62 12.52 6.50
N LEU A 197 -11.11 13.40 7.38
CA LEU A 197 -11.18 14.84 7.20
C LEU A 197 -9.88 15.43 6.63
N CYS A 198 -8.72 14.97 7.10
CA CYS A 198 -7.43 15.48 6.67
C CYS A 198 -6.62 14.50 5.83
N SER A 199 -7.12 13.29 5.58
CA SER A 199 -6.42 12.21 4.84
C SER A 199 -5.08 11.76 5.47
N GLU A 200 -4.82 12.13 6.72
CA GLU A 200 -3.65 11.70 7.48
C GLU A 200 -3.74 10.20 7.78
N VAL A 201 -2.62 9.49 7.58
CA VAL A 201 -2.52 8.05 7.83
C VAL A 201 -1.76 7.79 9.12
N HIS A 202 -2.28 6.86 9.92
CA HIS A 202 -1.66 6.36 11.13
C HIS A 202 -1.42 4.86 11.01
N VAL A 203 -0.15 4.46 10.96
CA VAL A 203 0.27 3.05 10.98
C VAL A 203 0.33 2.58 12.44
N VAL A 204 -0.52 1.63 12.80
CA VAL A 204 -0.68 1.22 14.22
C VAL A 204 0.53 0.39 14.68
N PRO A 205 1.19 0.76 15.79
CA PRO A 205 2.29 -0.02 16.34
C PRO A 205 1.84 -1.43 16.75
N LEU A 206 2.67 -2.44 16.45
CA LEU A 206 2.39 -3.83 16.80
C LEU A 206 2.25 -4.00 18.31
N GLY A 207 1.08 -4.48 18.75
CA GLY A 207 0.75 -4.77 20.16
C GLY A 207 0.31 -3.54 20.98
N GLY A 208 0.09 -2.39 20.34
CA GLY A 208 -0.58 -1.26 20.97
C GLY A 208 -2.10 -1.44 21.01
N VAL A 209 -2.72 -1.25 22.18
CA VAL A 209 -4.16 -1.04 22.28
C VAL A 209 -4.44 0.42 21.90
N ASN A 210 -5.40 0.64 21.01
CA ASN A 210 -5.89 1.97 20.67
C ASN A 210 -6.35 2.70 21.92
N GLU A 211 -5.59 3.69 22.37
CA GLU A 211 -6.15 4.82 23.09
C GLU A 211 -6.04 6.02 22.16
N SER A 212 -7.19 6.33 21.55
CA SER A 212 -7.50 7.61 20.94
C SER A 212 -6.84 8.76 21.68
N ARG A 213 -5.90 9.48 21.06
CA ARG A 213 -5.43 10.76 21.60
C ARG A 213 -5.19 11.81 20.52
N HIS A 214 -6.17 11.99 19.65
CA HIS A 214 -6.64 13.30 19.22
C HIS A 214 -8.15 13.18 19.04
N GLU A 215 -8.94 13.68 20.00
CA GLU A 215 -10.42 13.62 19.98
C GLU A 215 -11.04 14.30 18.73
N ALA A 216 -10.25 15.02 17.92
CA ALA A 216 -10.70 15.72 16.73
C ALA A 216 -10.71 14.90 15.42
N HIS A 217 -10.07 13.73 15.36
CA HIS A 217 -9.93 12.97 14.10
C HIS A 217 -10.94 11.81 14.02
N VAL A 218 -11.60 11.70 12.86
CA VAL A 218 -12.53 10.60 12.56
C VAL A 218 -11.76 9.50 11.82
N TRP A 219 -11.30 8.52 12.57
CA TRP A 219 -10.49 7.42 12.07
C TRP A 219 -11.33 6.31 11.44
N GLN A 220 -10.87 5.79 10.30
CA GLN A 220 -11.38 4.58 9.68
C GLN A 220 -10.24 3.62 9.33
N LYS A 221 -10.56 2.35 9.05
CA LYS A 221 -9.58 1.39 8.54
C LYS A 221 -9.06 1.89 7.18
N ALA A 222 -7.73 1.98 7.05
CA ALA A 222 -7.10 2.38 5.80
C ALA A 222 -7.15 1.24 4.75
N VAL A 223 -7.16 1.62 3.48
CA VAL A 223 -6.97 0.78 2.30
C VAL A 223 -5.73 1.24 1.53
N VAL A 224 -5.33 0.50 0.49
CA VAL A 224 -4.13 0.81 -0.31
C VAL A 224 -4.22 2.21 -0.94
N ASP A 225 -5.42 2.63 -1.34
CA ASP A 225 -5.64 3.96 -1.92
C ASP A 225 -5.45 5.10 -0.91
N ASP A 226 -5.50 4.82 0.39
CA ASP A 226 -5.18 5.83 1.41
C ASP A 226 -3.66 6.03 1.54
N PHE A 227 -2.83 5.10 1.07
CA PHE A 227 -1.37 5.25 1.03
C PHE A 227 -0.87 5.72 -0.33
N VAL A 228 -1.50 5.24 -1.40
CA VAL A 228 -1.10 5.50 -2.79
C VAL A 228 -2.34 5.92 -3.59
N PRO A 229 -2.89 7.12 -3.38
CA PRO A 229 -4.14 7.52 -4.00
C PRO A 229 -4.02 7.57 -5.54
N PRO A 230 -4.89 6.87 -6.28
CA PRO A 230 -4.90 6.99 -7.73
C PRO A 230 -5.55 8.32 -8.14
N LYS A 231 -4.80 9.16 -8.86
CA LYS A 231 -5.38 10.34 -9.51
C LYS A 231 -6.14 9.91 -10.75
N ILE A 232 -7.46 9.81 -10.69
CA ILE A 232 -8.26 9.35 -11.83
C ILE A 232 -8.41 10.46 -12.88
N VAL A 233 -8.18 10.11 -14.14
CA VAL A 233 -8.37 10.96 -15.31
C VAL A 233 -9.35 10.31 -16.29
N TRP A 234 -9.95 11.14 -17.15
CA TRP A 234 -10.67 10.67 -18.33
C TRP A 234 -9.68 10.09 -19.33
N TYR A 235 -9.91 8.84 -19.72
CA TYR A 235 -9.09 8.11 -20.70
C TYR A 235 -9.72 8.23 -22.09
N ARG A 236 -8.95 8.74 -23.05
CA ARG A 236 -9.37 8.84 -24.45
C ARG A 236 -9.03 7.55 -25.17
N ARG A 237 -10.06 6.85 -25.65
CA ARG A 237 -9.90 5.62 -26.43
C ARG A 237 -9.65 5.95 -27.91
N PRO A 238 -9.17 5.00 -28.72
CA PRO A 238 -8.94 5.23 -30.16
C PRO A 238 -10.19 5.73 -30.92
N GLN A 239 -11.39 5.34 -30.49
CA GLN A 239 -12.67 5.75 -31.08
C GLN A 239 -13.21 7.09 -30.58
N ASP A 240 -12.63 7.65 -29.51
CA ASP A 240 -13.10 8.90 -28.91
C ASP A 240 -12.51 10.12 -29.66
N PRO A 241 -13.19 11.30 -29.60
CA PRO A 241 -12.65 12.52 -30.20
C PRO A 241 -11.30 12.91 -29.59
N TRP A 242 -10.49 13.64 -30.36
CA TRP A 242 -9.17 14.15 -29.92
C TRP A 242 -9.25 15.00 -28.65
N VAL A 243 -10.34 15.75 -28.50
CA VAL A 243 -10.64 16.53 -27.31
C VAL A 243 -11.93 15.98 -26.71
N LEU A 244 -11.84 15.46 -25.49
CA LEU A 244 -12.99 14.97 -24.74
C LEU A 244 -13.85 16.17 -24.29
N VAL A 245 -15.16 16.07 -24.48
CA VAL A 245 -16.14 17.10 -24.12
C VAL A 245 -17.08 16.59 -23.02
N ASP A 246 -17.75 17.49 -22.29
CA ASP A 246 -18.56 17.10 -21.13
C ASP A 246 -19.76 16.22 -21.53
N GLU A 247 -20.31 16.41 -22.72
CA GLU A 247 -21.44 15.65 -23.27
C GLU A 247 -21.13 14.15 -23.40
N GLY A 248 -19.87 13.79 -23.65
CA GLY A 248 -19.42 12.41 -23.83
C GLY A 248 -18.92 11.75 -22.56
N ARG A 249 -18.91 12.45 -21.41
CA ARG A 249 -18.26 11.97 -20.18
C ARG A 249 -18.75 10.59 -19.76
N ASP A 250 -20.04 10.31 -19.86
CA ASP A 250 -20.57 9.01 -19.39
C ASP A 250 -20.10 7.83 -20.27
N TYR A 251 -19.57 8.08 -21.46
CA TYR A 251 -19.10 7.08 -22.42
C TYR A 251 -17.60 6.81 -22.30
N TYR A 252 -16.80 7.83 -21.99
CA TYR A 252 -15.35 7.71 -21.95
C TYR A 252 -14.86 6.75 -20.86
N GLY A 253 -13.66 6.22 -21.08
CA GLY A 253 -12.93 5.44 -20.11
C GLY A 253 -12.35 6.30 -18.99
N HIS A 254 -11.84 5.65 -17.96
CA HIS A 254 -11.02 6.26 -16.94
C HIS A 254 -9.74 5.47 -16.73
N ALA A 255 -8.73 6.13 -16.18
CA ALA A 255 -7.51 5.47 -15.73
C ALA A 255 -6.85 6.28 -14.60
N PRO A 256 -6.02 5.66 -13.74
CA PRO A 256 -5.06 6.42 -12.96
C PRO A 256 -4.13 7.22 -13.88
N ALA A 257 -3.81 8.45 -13.53
CA ALA A 257 -2.99 9.37 -14.33
C ALA A 257 -1.64 8.77 -14.70
N VAL A 258 -1.01 8.03 -13.77
CA VAL A 258 0.24 7.30 -14.01
C VAL A 258 0.07 6.28 -15.14
N ILE A 259 -1.03 5.53 -15.15
CA ILE A 259 -1.31 4.50 -16.16
C ILE A 259 -1.57 5.16 -17.52
N ASP A 260 -2.46 6.16 -17.59
CA ASP A 260 -2.74 6.90 -18.83
C ASP A 260 -1.48 7.54 -19.41
N MET A 261 -0.65 8.15 -18.56
CA MET A 261 0.62 8.76 -18.98
C MET A 261 1.60 7.73 -19.54
N CYS A 262 1.77 6.58 -18.88
CA CYS A 262 2.66 5.53 -19.37
C CYS A 262 2.15 4.93 -20.70
N VAL A 263 0.84 4.74 -20.84
CA VAL A 263 0.23 4.25 -22.09
C VAL A 263 0.43 5.24 -23.24
N LYS A 264 0.28 6.54 -22.99
CA LYS A 264 0.58 7.61 -23.97
C LYS A 264 2.05 7.69 -24.36
N ALA A 265 2.95 7.25 -23.48
CA ALA A 265 4.37 7.09 -23.77
C ALA A 265 4.72 5.73 -24.42
N GLY A 266 3.74 4.92 -24.81
CA GLY A 266 3.95 3.67 -25.55
C GLY A 266 3.91 2.39 -24.72
N ALA A 267 3.74 2.46 -23.40
CA ALA A 267 3.60 1.25 -22.59
C ALA A 267 2.25 0.54 -22.84
N ALA A 268 2.23 -0.79 -22.74
CA ALA A 268 0.98 -1.54 -22.80
C ALA A 268 0.17 -1.36 -21.50
N ALA A 269 -1.15 -1.16 -21.63
CA ALA A 269 -2.05 -1.05 -20.49
C ALA A 269 -2.19 -2.39 -19.75
N PRO A 270 -2.07 -2.42 -18.41
CA PRO A 270 -2.30 -3.64 -17.63
C PRO A 270 -3.77 -4.08 -17.70
N TYR A 271 -3.98 -5.39 -17.76
CA TYR A 271 -5.32 -5.98 -17.94
C TYR A 271 -6.33 -5.54 -16.88
N LYS A 272 -5.89 -5.29 -15.63
CA LYS A 272 -6.76 -4.89 -14.53
C LYS A 272 -7.41 -3.52 -14.73
N TYR A 273 -6.88 -2.68 -15.62
CA TYR A 273 -7.42 -1.35 -15.92
C TYR A 273 -8.30 -1.33 -17.19
N ILE A 274 -8.25 -2.35 -18.05
CA ILE A 274 -8.98 -2.38 -19.33
C ILE A 274 -10.48 -2.11 -19.15
N SER A 275 -11.10 -2.68 -18.11
CA SER A 275 -12.53 -2.44 -17.83
C SER A 275 -12.82 -0.99 -17.43
N MET A 276 -11.92 -0.37 -16.67
CA MET A 276 -12.02 1.05 -16.28
C MET A 276 -11.79 1.96 -17.50
N MET A 277 -10.84 1.60 -18.36
CA MET A 277 -10.49 2.30 -19.60
C MET A 277 -11.55 2.15 -20.70
N LYS A 278 -12.48 1.20 -20.54
CA LYS A 278 -13.57 0.92 -21.48
C LYS A 278 -13.08 0.73 -22.92
N ASP A 279 -11.98 0.03 -23.13
CA ASP A 279 -11.36 -0.13 -24.47
C ASP A 279 -12.37 -0.60 -25.53
N ASN A 280 -13.24 -1.54 -25.16
CA ASN A 280 -14.33 -2.07 -26.01
C ASN A 280 -15.71 -1.44 -25.73
N GLY A 281 -15.76 -0.33 -24.99
CA GLY A 281 -17.01 0.35 -24.65
C GLY A 281 -17.62 1.08 -25.85
N LEU A 282 -18.93 1.30 -25.79
CA LEU A 282 -19.66 2.06 -26.81
C LEU A 282 -19.14 3.50 -26.91
N SER A 283 -19.23 4.06 -28.11
CA SER A 283 -18.99 5.49 -28.35
C SER A 283 -20.20 6.32 -27.91
N ALA A 284 -19.96 7.59 -27.58
CA ALA A 284 -21.04 8.54 -27.36
C ALA A 284 -21.90 8.65 -28.64
N PRO A 285 -23.24 8.73 -28.52
CA PRO A 285 -24.09 9.01 -29.66
C PRO A 285 -23.71 10.39 -30.23
N LEU A 286 -23.53 10.43 -31.55
CA LEU A 286 -23.24 11.65 -32.30
C LEU A 286 -24.38 12.67 -32.20
#